data_AF-A0A967HCZ2-F1
#
_entry.id   AF-A0A967HCZ2-F1
#
_cell.length_a   1.000
_cell.length_b   1.000
_cell.length_c   1.000
_cell.angle_alpha   90.00
_cell.angle_beta   90.00
_cell.angle_gamma   90.00
#
_symmetry.space_group_name_H-M   'P 1'
#
loop_
_entity.id
_entity.type
_entity.pdbx_description
1 polymer ?
#
loop_
_entity_poly.entity_id
_entity_poly.type
_entity_poly.pdbx_seq_one_letter_code
_entity_poly.pdbx_strand_id
1 'polypeptide(L)' 'RDDLGFDGVIFTDAMTMRGITDMYGLGEAAVRALEAGSDVILSPKAVTEAIDAVEAAVASGRL' A
#
# COMPACT_ATOMS: atom_id res chain seq x y z
N ARG A 1 -11.59 9.99 -2.24
CA ARG A 1 -11.28 11.38 -2.65
C ARG A 1 -12.56 12.14 -2.93
N ASP A 2 -13.53 11.49 -3.58
CA ASP A 2 -14.67 12.15 -4.21
C ASP A 2 -15.74 12.65 -3.23
N ASP A 3 -16.29 11.79 -2.37
CA ASP A 3 -17.44 12.15 -1.52
C ASP A 3 -17.16 13.27 -0.51
N LEU A 4 -15.93 13.29 0.03
CA LEU A 4 -15.50 14.28 1.02
C LEU A 4 -14.63 15.39 0.42
N GLY A 5 -14.33 15.33 -0.89
CA GLY A 5 -13.47 16.30 -1.57
C GLY A 5 -12.09 16.47 -0.93
N PHE A 6 -11.47 15.38 -0.45
CA PHE A 6 -10.17 15.44 0.21
C PHE A 6 -9.04 15.27 -0.81
N ASP A 7 -8.27 16.35 -0.99
CA ASP A 7 -7.15 16.45 -1.93
C ASP A 7 -5.77 16.45 -1.26
N GLY A 8 -5.73 16.17 0.05
CA GLY A 8 -4.47 16.05 0.79
C GLY A 8 -3.79 14.69 0.58
N VAL A 9 -2.72 14.48 1.37
CA VAL A 9 -1.95 13.23 1.38
C VAL A 9 -2.67 12.17 2.20
N ILE A 10 -2.84 10.99 1.63
CA ILE A 10 -3.49 9.84 2.26
C ILE A 10 -2.43 8.87 2.76
N PHE A 11 -2.42 8.63 4.07
CA PHE A 11 -1.56 7.64 4.71
C PHE A 11 -2.36 6.39 5.02
N THR A 12 -1.72 5.23 4.91
CA THR A 12 -2.19 4.03 5.61
C THR A 12 -1.91 4.17 7.11
N ASP A 13 -2.60 3.37 7.93
CA ASP A 13 -2.11 3.05 9.28
C ASP A 13 -0.93 2.05 9.19
N ALA A 14 -0.34 1.68 10.32
CA ALA A 14 0.80 0.78 10.40
C ALA A 14 0.52 -0.59 9.73
N MET A 15 1.24 -0.88 8.66
CA MET A 15 1.11 -2.12 7.88
C MET A 15 1.69 -3.36 8.59
N THR A 16 2.16 -3.19 9.82
CA THR A 16 2.54 -4.27 10.75
C THR A 16 1.36 -4.81 11.56
N MET A 17 0.18 -4.19 11.47
CA MET A 17 -1.01 -4.61 12.21
C MET A 17 -1.56 -5.95 11.70
N ARG A 18 -1.99 -6.80 12.64
CA ARG A 18 -2.50 -8.16 12.35
C ARG A 18 -3.60 -8.22 11.29
N GLY A 19 -4.50 -7.25 11.28
CA GLY A 19 -5.61 -7.20 10.32
C GLY A 19 -5.17 -7.15 8.85
N ILE A 20 -3.96 -6.67 8.56
CA ILE A 20 -3.38 -6.63 7.21
C ILE A 20 -2.45 -7.83 6.99
N THR A 21 -1.57 -8.12 7.97
CA THR A 21 -0.56 -9.19 7.82
C THR A 21 -1.17 -10.58 7.72
N ASP A 22 -2.38 -10.78 8.25
CA ASP A 22 -3.06 -12.07 8.23
C ASP A 22 -3.87 -12.28 6.93
N MET A 23 -4.15 -11.20 6.18
CA MET A 23 -4.99 -11.20 4.99
C MET A 23 -4.18 -11.18 3.68
N TYR A 24 -3.02 -10.51 3.68
CA TYR A 24 -2.20 -10.32 2.47
C TYR A 24 -0.72 -10.50 2.79
N GLY A 25 0.05 -10.94 1.79
CA GLY A 25 1.51 -10.89 1.84
C GLY A 25 2.01 -9.46 2.01
N LEU A 26 3.18 -9.27 2.61
CA LEU A 26 3.69 -7.94 3.00
C LEU A 26 3.84 -7.00 1.79
N GLY A 27 4.32 -7.52 0.65
CA GLY A 27 4.38 -6.77 -0.61
C GLY A 27 3.01 -6.49 -1.23
N GLU A 28 2.12 -7.48 -1.26
CA GLU A 28 0.78 -7.35 -1.87
C GLU A 28 -0.09 -6.32 -1.15
N ALA A 29 0.05 -6.23 0.17
CA ALA A 29 -0.66 -5.24 0.96
C ALA A 29 -0.27 -3.80 0.56
N ALA A 30 1.01 -3.55 0.27
CA ALA A 30 1.48 -2.24 -0.18
C ALA A 30 0.93 -1.89 -1.57
N VAL A 31 0.96 -2.84 -2.51
CA VAL A 31 0.43 -2.64 -3.87
C VAL A 31 -1.06 -2.30 -3.83
N ARG A 32 -1.86 -3.05 -3.05
CA ARG A 32 -3.30 -2.79 -2.90
C ARG A 32 -3.61 -1.44 -2.28
N ALA A 33 -2.81 -1.01 -1.30
CA ALA A 33 -3.02 0.29 -0.66
C ALA A 33 -2.80 1.45 -1.64
N LEU A 34 -1.78 1.35 -2.51
CA LEU A 34 -1.53 2.30 -3.58
C LEU A 34 -2.64 2.27 -4.65
N GLU A 35 -3.05 1.08 -5.06
CA GLU A 35 -4.16 0.85 -6.01
C GLU A 35 -5.48 1.46 -5.50
N ALA A 36 -5.71 1.41 -4.18
CA ALA A 36 -6.85 2.03 -3.51
C ALA A 36 -6.72 3.56 -3.35
N GLY A 37 -5.60 4.16 -3.76
CA GLY A 37 -5.38 5.61 -3.79
C GLY A 37 -4.65 6.18 -2.57
N SER A 38 -4.03 5.33 -1.72
CA SER A 38 -3.15 5.80 -0.65
C SER A 38 -1.86 6.36 -1.24
N ASP A 39 -1.34 7.44 -0.67
CA ASP A 39 -0.12 8.10 -1.14
C ASP A 39 1.12 7.63 -0.36
N VAL A 40 0.96 7.24 0.91
CA VAL A 40 2.06 6.82 1.78
C VAL A 40 1.73 5.54 2.54
N ILE A 41 2.64 4.57 2.45
CA ILE A 41 2.58 3.31 3.21
C ILE A 41 3.32 3.48 4.53
N LEU A 42 2.58 3.47 5.64
CA LEU A 42 3.13 3.66 6.98
C LEU A 42 3.62 2.35 7.59
N SER A 43 4.87 2.33 8.06
CA SER A 43 5.48 1.23 8.83
C SER A 43 5.29 -0.16 8.20
N PRO A 44 5.72 -0.38 6.94
CA PRO A 44 5.74 -1.71 6.36
C PRO A 44 6.73 -2.61 7.10
N LYS A 45 6.33 -3.85 7.40
CA LYS A 45 7.15 -4.82 8.16
C LYS A 45 8.43 -5.21 7.41
N ALA A 46 8.37 -5.28 6.08
CA ALA A 46 9.49 -5.60 5.20
C ALA A 46 9.56 -4.54 4.08
N VAL A 47 10.38 -3.51 4.29
CA VAL A 47 10.48 -2.36 3.38
C VAL A 47 10.96 -2.78 1.99
N THR A 48 12.00 -3.61 1.90
CA THR A 48 12.53 -4.08 0.61
C THR A 48 11.50 -4.89 -0.17
N GLU A 49 10.81 -5.82 0.49
CA GLU A 49 9.75 -6.61 -0.15
C GLU A 49 8.60 -5.74 -0.66
N ALA A 50 8.23 -4.69 0.09
CA ALA A 50 7.22 -3.73 -0.35
C ALA A 50 7.69 -2.95 -1.59
N ILE A 51 8.95 -2.52 -1.63
CA ILE A 51 9.53 -1.82 -2.80
C ILE A 51 9.54 -2.76 -4.01
N ASP A 52 10.10 -3.96 -3.87
CA ASP A 52 10.20 -4.95 -4.94
C ASP A 52 8.82 -5.30 -5.52
N ALA A 53 7.80 -5.45 -4.65
CA ALA A 53 6.44 -5.74 -5.06
C ALA A 53 5.80 -4.57 -5.83
N VAL A 54 6.05 -3.33 -5.42
CA VAL A 54 5.57 -2.13 -6.12
C VAL A 54 6.26 -1.98 -7.48
N GLU A 55 7.58 -2.17 -7.54
CA GLU A 55 8.34 -2.15 -8.80
C GLU A 55 7.81 -3.20 -9.78
N ALA A 56 7.57 -4.43 -9.30
CA ALA A 56 6.98 -5.50 -10.11
C ALA A 56 5.56 -5.17 -10.58
N ALA A 57 4.73 -4.57 -9.71
CA ALA A 57 3.36 -4.18 -10.06
C ALA A 57 3.34 -3.12 -11.17
N VAL A 58 4.23 -2.11 -11.09
CA VAL A 58 4.42 -1.10 -12.14
C VAL A 58 4.91 -1.74 -13.44
N ALA A 59 5.94 -2.60 -13.38
CA ALA A 59 6.47 -3.28 -14.56
C ALA A 59 5.43 -4.18 -15.26
N SER A 60 4.48 -4.72 -14.50
CA SER A 60 3.38 -5.55 -15.02
C SER A 60 2.20 -4.75 -15.59
N GLY A 61 2.15 -3.42 -15.35
CA GLY A 61 1.00 -2.57 -15.70
C GLY A 61 -0.21 -2.72 -14.79
N ARG A 62 -0.03 -3.28 -13.58
CA ARG A 62 -1.08 -3.32 -12.55
C ARG A 62 -1.23 -1.97 -11.87
N LEU A 63 -0.10 -1.31 -11.59
CA LEU A 63 -0.03 0.08 -11.14
C LEU A 63 0.44 0.98 -12.29
#